data_AF-A0A930FLT5-F1
#
_entry.id   AF-A0A930FLT5-F1
#
_cell.length_a   1.000
_cell.length_b   1.000
_cell.length_c   1.000
_cell.angle_alpha   90.00
_cell.angle_beta   90.00
_cell.angle_gamma   90.00
#
_symmetry.space_group_name_H-M   'P 1'
#
loop_
_entity.id
_entity.type
_entity.pdbx_description
1 polymer ?
#
loop_
_entity_poly.entity_id
_entity_poly.type
_entity_poly.pdbx_seq_one_letter_code
_entity_poly.pdbx_strand_id
1 'polypeptide(L)' 'NQVTYVDYNLKLDELNLNWQEDYRDGGDHLNSMGAKKFIKALGQYLQENYNLNDHRNDSQYADWKEDYQALYGGTK' A
#
# COMPACT_ATOMS: atom_id res chain seq x y z
N ASN A 1 -1.23 8.50 23.82
CA ASN A 1 -2.18 7.57 23.16
C ASN A 1 -3.27 8.30 22.37
N GLN A 2 -2.91 9.17 21.42
CA GLN A 2 -3.87 9.91 20.56
C GLN A 2 -3.56 9.66 19.07
N VAL A 3 -3.41 8.39 18.69
CA VAL A 3 -3.17 7.99 17.31
C VAL A 3 -4.38 7.20 16.84
N THR A 4 -4.91 7.55 15.68
CA THR A 4 -6.01 6.80 15.07
C THR A 4 -5.54 5.40 14.72
N TYR A 5 -6.26 4.39 15.20
CA TYR A 5 -6.03 2.99 14.86
C TYR A 5 -7.11 2.51 13.89
N VAL A 6 -6.68 1.96 12.76
CA VAL A 6 -7.57 1.38 11.76
C VAL A 6 -7.26 -0.11 11.66
N ASP A 7 -8.22 -0.94 12.06
CA ASP A 7 -8.14 -2.38 11.92
C ASP A 7 -8.73 -2.82 10.57
N TYR A 8 -7.85 -3.15 9.63
CA TYR A 8 -8.25 -3.62 8.30
C TYR A 8 -8.71 -5.07 8.27
N ASN A 9 -8.52 -5.86 9.35
CA ASN A 9 -9.10 -7.19 9.46
C ASN A 9 -10.64 -7.13 9.56
N LEU A 10 -11.19 -5.99 9.96
CA LEU A 10 -12.64 -5.75 10.01
C LEU A 10 -13.19 -5.15 8.70
N LYS A 11 -12.33 -4.95 7.69
CA LYS A 11 -12.64 -4.25 6.43
C LYS A 11 -12.30 -5.09 5.20
N LEU A 12 -12.37 -6.42 5.31
CA LEU A 12 -11.97 -7.33 4.23
C LEU A 12 -12.75 -7.09 2.93
N ASP A 13 -14.02 -6.72 3.03
CA ASP A 13 -14.86 -6.37 1.86
C ASP A 13 -14.37 -5.12 1.14
N GLU A 14 -13.85 -4.12 1.89
CA GLU A 14 -13.27 -2.89 1.33
C GLU A 14 -11.99 -3.20 0.54
N LEU A 15 -11.22 -4.19 0.99
CA LEU A 15 -9.97 -4.59 0.37
C LEU A 15 -10.16 -5.55 -0.81
N ASN A 16 -11.32 -6.21 -0.91
CA ASN A 16 -11.62 -7.23 -1.92
C ASN A 16 -10.51 -8.30 -2.03
N LEU A 17 -10.08 -8.80 -0.87
CA LEU A 17 -9.04 -9.82 -0.76
C LEU A 17 -9.61 -11.22 -1.00
N ASN A 18 -8.91 -11.99 -1.83
CA ASN A 18 -9.15 -13.40 -2.07
C ASN A 18 -8.13 -14.22 -1.27
N TRP A 19 -8.62 -15.01 -0.31
CA TRP A 19 -7.78 -15.84 0.55
C TRP A 19 -6.79 -16.75 -0.19
N GLN A 20 -7.17 -17.27 -1.36
CA GLN A 20 -6.32 -18.20 -2.13
C GLN A 20 -5.30 -17.47 -3.01
N GLU A 21 -5.63 -16.25 -3.45
CA GLU A 21 -4.82 -15.52 -4.43
C GLU A 21 -3.98 -14.41 -3.82
N ASP A 22 -4.41 -13.81 -2.71
CA ASP A 22 -3.81 -12.58 -2.18
C ASP A 22 -2.93 -12.79 -0.95
N TYR A 23 -2.83 -14.02 -0.45
CA TYR A 23 -2.03 -14.37 0.72
C TYR A 23 -0.85 -15.27 0.36
N ARG A 24 0.22 -15.22 1.14
CA ARG A 24 1.47 -15.95 0.90
C ARG A 24 1.55 -17.26 1.66
N ASP A 25 1.02 -17.30 2.88
CA ASP A 25 1.29 -18.34 3.88
C ASP A 25 0.05 -18.70 4.70
N GLY A 26 -1.04 -19.03 4.01
CA GLY A 26 -2.25 -19.57 4.65
C GLY A 26 -3.13 -18.52 5.33
N GLY A 27 -2.89 -17.23 5.08
CA GLY A 27 -3.74 -16.15 5.57
C GLY A 27 -3.03 -15.14 6.48
N ASP A 28 -1.81 -15.43 6.92
CA ASP A 28 -1.09 -14.57 7.87
C ASP A 28 -0.51 -13.32 7.19
N HIS A 29 0.12 -13.49 6.02
CA HIS A 29 0.73 -12.40 5.27
C HIS A 29 0.14 -12.27 3.86
N LEU A 30 -0.10 -11.03 3.43
CA LEU A 30 -0.42 -10.74 2.05
C LEU A 30 0.78 -11.05 1.15
N ASN A 31 0.50 -11.61 -0.03
CA ASN A 31 1.48 -11.64 -1.11
C ASN A 31 1.43 -10.30 -1.88
N SER A 32 2.21 -10.18 -2.96
CA SER A 32 2.32 -8.94 -3.73
C SER A 32 1.00 -8.49 -4.40
N MET A 33 0.07 -9.40 -4.69
CA MET A 33 -1.25 -9.06 -5.26
C MET A 33 -2.17 -8.49 -4.17
N GLY A 34 -2.24 -9.16 -3.01
CA GLY A 34 -2.99 -8.66 -1.86
C GLY A 34 -2.47 -7.34 -1.34
N ALA A 35 -1.14 -7.19 -1.26
CA ALA A 35 -0.50 -5.96 -0.81
C ALA A 35 -0.84 -4.77 -1.73
N LYS A 36 -0.94 -4.98 -3.06
CA LYS A 36 -1.39 -3.94 -4.00
C LYS A 36 -2.81 -3.47 -3.73
N LYS A 37 -3.73 -4.38 -3.39
CA LYS A 37 -5.11 -4.04 -3.02
C LYS A 37 -5.14 -3.26 -1.71
N PHE A 38 -4.44 -3.76 -0.69
CA PHE A 38 -4.32 -3.11 0.60
C PHE A 38 -3.73 -1.69 0.51
N ILE A 39 -2.59 -1.53 -0.18
CA ILE A 39 -1.89 -0.24 -0.24
C ILE A 39 -2.69 0.81 -1.00
N LYS A 40 -3.56 0.41 -1.93
CA LYS A 40 -4.51 1.31 -2.59
C LYS A 40 -5.54 1.86 -1.61
N ALA A 41 -6.16 0.99 -0.80
CA ALA A 41 -7.13 1.41 0.21
C ALA A 41 -6.48 2.28 1.30
N LEU A 42 -5.29 1.89 1.77
CA LEU A 42 -4.51 2.69 2.73
C LEU A 42 -4.16 4.07 2.14
N GLY A 43 -3.73 4.12 0.89
CA GLY A 43 -3.43 5.38 0.20
C GLY A 43 -4.64 6.31 0.11
N GLN A 44 -5.82 5.78 -0.22
CA GLN A 44 -7.08 6.53 -0.22
C GLN A 44 -7.43 7.05 1.18
N TYR A 45 -7.37 6.18 2.19
CA TYR A 45 -7.60 6.57 3.59
C TYR A 45 -6.67 7.71 4.01
N LEU A 46 -5.38 7.64 3.68
CA LEU A 46 -4.42 8.70 4.02
C LEU A 46 -4.76 10.03 3.33
N GLN A 47 -5.14 10.00 2.04
CA GLN A 47 -5.52 11.19 1.29
C GLN A 47 -6.82 11.84 1.81
N GLU A 48 -7.78 11.03 2.25
CA GLU A 48 -9.07 11.52 2.75
C GLU A 48 -8.98 12.09 4.17
N ASN A 49 -8.10 11.54 5.01
CA ASN A 49 -8.04 11.87 6.43
C ASN A 49 -6.89 12.82 6.81
N TYR A 50 -5.91 13.02 5.91
CA TYR A 50 -4.74 13.84 6.18
C TYR A 50 -4.34 14.69 4.98
N ASN A 51 -3.84 15.89 5.26
CA ASN A 51 -3.24 16.75 4.24
C ASN A 51 -1.73 16.50 4.18
N LEU A 52 -1.33 15.43 3.47
CA LEU A 52 0.07 15.05 3.32
C LEU A 52 0.72 15.80 2.16
N ASN A 53 1.96 16.26 2.37
CA ASN A 53 2.74 16.88 1.30
C ASN A 53 3.20 15.81 0.29
N ASP A 54 3.10 16.13 -1.00
CA ASP A 54 3.62 15.28 -2.07
C ASP A 54 5.12 15.52 -2.26
N HIS A 55 5.93 14.52 -1.91
CA HIS A 55 7.40 14.58 -1.99
C HIS A 55 7.98 13.93 -3.26
N ARG A 56 7.16 13.50 -4.23
CA ARG A 56 7.66 12.75 -5.40
C ARG A 56 8.67 13.52 -6.27
N ASN A 57 8.70 14.85 -6.18
CA ASN A 57 9.61 15.71 -6.92
C ASN A 57 10.66 16.41 -6.02
N ASP A 58 10.73 16.05 -4.74
CA ASP A 58 11.72 16.60 -3.81
C ASP A 58 13.04 15.84 -4.00
N SER A 59 14.13 16.58 -4.25
CA SER A 59 15.44 16.01 -4.55
C SER A 59 16.02 15.19 -3.40
N GLN A 60 15.60 15.46 -2.16
CA GLN A 60 16.01 14.69 -0.99
C GLN A 60 15.46 13.25 -1.00
N TYR A 61 14.45 12.97 -1.83
CA TYR A 61 13.81 11.66 -1.95
C TYR A 61 13.96 11.07 -3.36
N ALA A 62 14.91 11.57 -4.16
CA ALA A 62 15.12 11.14 -5.54
C ALA A 62 15.35 9.61 -5.64
N ASP A 63 16.08 9.03 -4.69
CA ASP A 63 16.39 7.60 -4.62
C ASP A 63 15.14 6.70 -4.70
N TRP A 64 14.00 7.13 -4.13
CA TRP A 64 12.75 6.35 -4.19
C TRP A 64 12.24 6.17 -5.62
N LYS A 65 12.39 7.21 -6.45
CA LYS A 65 12.00 7.15 -7.85
C LYS A 65 12.99 6.32 -8.64
N GLU A 66 14.27 6.42 -8.34
CA GLU A 66 15.32 5.62 -8.97
C GLU A 66 15.13 4.13 -8.68
N ASP A 67 14.91 3.77 -7.41
CA ASP A 67 14.61 2.40 -6.98
C ASP A 67 13.36 1.85 -7.66
N TYR A 68 12.28 2.65 -7.70
CA TYR A 68 11.06 2.26 -8.40
C TYR A 68 11.33 1.97 -9.89
N GLN A 69 12.11 2.82 -10.57
CA GLN A 69 12.45 2.59 -11.99
C GLN A 69 13.36 1.37 -12.17
N ALA A 70 14.32 1.15 -11.28
CA ALA A 70 15.20 -0.01 -11.34
C ALA A 70 14.43 -1.33 -11.14
N LEU A 71 13.46 -1.35 -10.22
CA LEU A 71 12.67 -2.54 -9.90
C LEU A 71 11.50 -2.79 -10.86
N TYR A 72 10.86 -1.72 -11.37
CA TYR A 72 9.59 -1.82 -12.10
C TYR A 72 9.54 -1.07 -13.44
N GLY A 73 10.56 -0.27 -13.79
CA GLY A 73 10.58 0.55 -15.01
C GLY A 73 10.84 -0.25 -16.29
N GLY A 74 11.34 -1.49 -16.18
CA GLY A 74 11.71 -2.36 -17.31
C GLY A 74 10.63 -3.36 -17.76
N THR A 75 9.47 -3.41 -17.10
CA THR A 75 8.41 -4.39 -17.44
C THR A 75 7.07 -3.69 -17.63
N LYS A 76 6.67 -3.56 -18.90
CA LYS A 76 5.27 -3.50 -19.32
C LYS A 76 4.89 -4.82 -19.98
#